data_AF-A0A7S1Q2N0-F1
#
_entry.id   AF-A0A7S1Q2N0-F1
#
_cell.length_a   1.000
_cell.length_b   1.000
_cell.length_c   1.000
_cell.angle_alpha   90.00
_cell.angle_beta   90.00
_cell.angle_gamma   90.00
#
_symmetry.space_group_name_H-M   'P 1'
#
loop_
_entity.id
_entity.type
_entity.pdbx_description
1 polymer ?
#
loop_
_entity_poly.entity_id
_entity_poly.type
_entity_poly.pdbx_seq_one_letter_code
_entity_poly.pdbx_strand_id
1 'polypeptide(L)'
;VLWGDPHVSVFDRSVAVDKSSVPILGMYQSGDFWLVKSQDVSIQGRYGPTRWTGGLSALLSLAVGGPFLRGHTLVIEPMEKGKITWDGKEVLQAMPSELFINGFLNVTFHGEEDNHLIDPGQGHLPLRTVTAQLPKLVDLTVNRWSRHIDAIIKMRPLPGGQDGHCGTFDHDPSDDTQDQINARIGGEVSAAETLFGAWPEALGPHGAGIESMGEKTLSDCQPKLRQEAERRCKAAHKALSGVISSKEVFEACVFDVCFGGKEFAAEDAAT
;
A
#
# COMPACT_ATOMS: atom_id res chain seq x y z
N VAL A 1 1.50 6.38 2.89
CA VAL A 1 1.48 6.18 1.41
C VAL A 1 1.84 4.73 1.15
N LEU A 2 1.15 4.05 0.24
CA LEU A 2 1.36 2.65 -0.14
C LEU A 2 1.51 2.57 -1.65
N TRP A 3 2.57 1.94 -2.15
CA TRP A 3 2.81 1.79 -3.58
C TRP A 3 3.70 0.59 -3.90
N GLY A 4 3.75 0.18 -5.17
CA GLY A 4 4.65 -0.88 -5.60
C GLY A 4 4.37 -2.22 -4.92
N ASP A 5 5.40 -2.85 -4.35
CA ASP A 5 5.40 -4.28 -3.98
C ASP A 5 5.41 -4.64 -2.48
N PRO A 6 4.41 -4.24 -1.68
CA PRO A 6 4.06 -2.87 -1.40
C PRO A 6 5.05 -2.23 -0.42
N HIS A 7 5.61 -1.10 -0.84
CA HIS A 7 6.28 -0.12 -0.02
C HIS A 7 5.24 0.67 0.80
N VAL A 8 5.52 0.89 2.09
CA VAL A 8 4.67 1.65 3.01
C VAL A 8 5.47 2.75 3.69
N SER A 9 5.12 4.01 3.38
CA SER A 9 5.54 5.18 4.13
C SER A 9 4.50 5.46 5.21
N VAL A 10 4.89 5.22 6.47
CA VAL A 10 4.09 5.45 7.69
C VAL A 10 3.75 6.92 7.92
N PHE A 11 2.81 7.19 8.83
CA PHE A 11 2.36 8.54 9.15
C PHE A 11 3.47 9.41 9.75
N ASP A 12 4.28 8.88 10.66
CA ASP A 12 5.29 9.69 11.37
C ASP A 12 6.45 10.11 10.46
N ARG A 13 6.70 9.40 9.35
CA ARG A 13 7.59 9.86 8.27
C ARG A 13 7.09 11.17 7.63
N SER A 14 5.78 11.41 7.60
CA SER A 14 5.24 12.63 6.98
C SER A 14 5.51 13.89 7.80
N VAL A 15 5.67 13.75 9.12
CA VAL A 15 5.90 14.83 10.09
C VAL A 15 7.32 14.86 10.65
N ALA A 16 8.14 13.84 10.37
CA ALA A 16 9.55 13.80 10.75
C ALA A 16 10.34 14.98 10.15
N VAL A 17 11.23 15.56 10.96
CA VAL A 17 12.14 16.65 10.55
C VAL A 17 13.08 16.17 9.44
N ASP A 18 13.63 14.96 9.62
CA ASP A 18 14.44 14.28 8.61
C ASP A 18 13.73 13.02 8.17
N LYS A 19 13.04 13.09 7.04
CA LYS A 19 12.33 11.94 6.47
C LYS A 19 13.26 10.79 6.14
N SER A 20 14.52 11.07 5.76
CA SER A 20 15.49 10.03 5.38
C SER A 20 15.89 9.13 6.55
N SER A 21 15.65 9.58 7.79
CA SER A 21 15.88 8.81 9.01
C SER A 21 14.78 7.80 9.36
N VAL A 22 13.62 7.87 8.70
CA VAL A 22 12.49 6.97 8.92
C VAL A 22 12.40 6.00 7.74
N PRO A 23 12.57 4.68 7.93
CA PRO A 23 12.56 3.75 6.81
C PRO A 23 11.18 3.68 6.12
N ILE A 24 11.19 3.27 4.85
CA ILE A 24 9.99 2.81 4.14
C ILE A 24 9.89 1.31 4.41
N LEU A 25 8.71 0.83 4.80
CA LEU A 25 8.50 -0.57 5.17
C LEU A 25 8.12 -1.40 3.94
N GLY A 26 8.60 -2.64 3.85
CA GLY A 26 8.16 -3.62 2.85
C GLY A 26 7.17 -4.62 3.45
N MET A 27 5.94 -4.66 2.94
CA MET A 27 4.87 -5.52 3.48
C MET A 27 4.54 -6.67 2.52
N TYR A 28 5.44 -7.64 2.43
CA TYR A 28 5.43 -8.68 1.39
C TYR A 28 4.45 -9.85 1.64
N GLN A 29 3.83 -9.94 2.81
CA GLN A 29 2.86 -11.00 3.11
C GLN A 29 1.57 -10.80 2.32
N SER A 30 0.99 -11.89 1.85
CA SER A 30 -0.35 -11.90 1.25
C SER A 30 -1.40 -12.13 2.33
N GLY A 31 -2.53 -11.43 2.25
CA GLY A 31 -3.58 -11.48 3.26
C GLY A 31 -4.29 -10.14 3.42
N ASP A 32 -5.25 -10.11 4.34
CA ASP A 32 -5.91 -8.87 4.78
C ASP A 32 -5.19 -8.32 6.01
N PHE A 33 -4.78 -7.06 5.99
CA PHE A 33 -4.04 -6.44 7.09
C PHE A 33 -4.64 -5.10 7.49
N TRP A 34 -4.49 -4.74 8.76
CA TRP A 34 -4.83 -3.42 9.25
C TRP A 34 -3.83 -2.39 8.71
N LEU A 35 -4.28 -1.47 7.85
CA LEU A 35 -3.50 -0.27 7.51
C LEU A 35 -3.65 0.77 8.61
N VAL A 36 -4.89 0.94 9.08
CA VAL A 36 -5.24 1.78 10.22
C VAL A 36 -6.34 1.09 11.02
N LYS A 37 -6.11 0.88 12.32
CA LYS A 37 -7.10 0.38 13.29
C LYS A 37 -7.15 1.36 14.45
N SER A 38 -8.34 1.84 14.76
CA SER A 38 -8.65 2.54 16.00
C SER A 38 -10.01 2.08 16.52
N GLN A 39 -10.47 2.68 17.63
CA GLN A 39 -11.82 2.42 18.15
C GLN A 39 -12.94 2.89 17.20
N ASP A 40 -12.63 3.71 16.19
CA ASP A 40 -13.65 4.42 15.42
C ASP A 40 -13.43 4.38 13.90
N VAL A 41 -12.17 4.32 13.45
CA VAL A 41 -11.78 4.22 12.04
C VAL A 41 -11.11 2.88 11.80
N SER A 42 -11.53 2.18 10.75
CA SER A 42 -11.01 0.88 10.33
C SER A 42 -10.66 0.93 8.86
N ILE A 43 -9.38 0.76 8.53
CA ILE A 43 -8.86 0.72 7.16
C ILE A 43 -8.03 -0.55 6.99
N GLN A 44 -8.41 -1.36 6.02
CA GLN A 44 -7.71 -2.60 5.69
C GLN A 44 -7.17 -2.57 4.27
N GLY A 45 -6.03 -3.24 4.10
CA GLY A 45 -5.39 -3.48 2.81
C GLY A 45 -5.38 -4.97 2.57
N ARG A 46 -5.80 -5.39 1.38
CA ARG A 46 -5.62 -6.76 0.90
C ARG A 46 -4.36 -6.79 0.06
N TYR A 47 -3.34 -7.47 0.55
CA TYR A 47 -2.09 -7.67 -0.16
C TYR A 47 -2.08 -9.03 -0.85
N GLY A 48 -1.51 -9.10 -2.05
CA GLY A 48 -1.37 -10.36 -2.75
C GLY A 48 -0.56 -10.26 -4.03
N PRO A 49 -0.20 -11.41 -4.62
CA PRO A 49 0.72 -11.46 -5.75
C PRO A 49 0.11 -10.84 -7.01
N THR A 50 0.95 -10.20 -7.81
CA THR A 50 0.58 -9.74 -9.16
C THR A 50 1.66 -10.11 -10.17
N ARG A 51 1.26 -10.37 -11.42
CA ARG A 51 2.20 -10.68 -12.52
C ARG A 51 3.13 -9.51 -12.84
N TRP A 52 2.74 -8.30 -12.44
CA TRP A 52 3.46 -7.06 -12.75
C TRP A 52 4.58 -6.75 -11.77
N THR A 53 4.60 -7.39 -10.61
CA THR A 53 5.70 -7.37 -9.64
C THR A 53 6.51 -8.67 -9.70
N GLY A 54 6.44 -9.43 -10.80
CA GLY A 54 7.10 -10.73 -10.92
C GLY A 54 6.56 -11.81 -9.97
N GLY A 55 5.36 -11.63 -9.40
CA GLY A 55 4.77 -12.53 -8.41
C GLY A 55 4.95 -12.08 -6.95
N LEU A 56 5.56 -10.91 -6.71
CA LEU A 56 5.63 -10.28 -5.40
C LEU A 56 4.28 -9.69 -4.99
N SER A 57 4.10 -9.47 -3.68
CA SER A 57 2.86 -8.90 -3.14
C SER A 57 2.69 -7.44 -3.58
N ALA A 58 1.47 -6.98 -3.77
CA ALA A 58 1.12 -5.58 -3.97
C ALA A 58 -0.19 -5.28 -3.24
N LEU A 59 -0.54 -4.00 -3.04
CA LEU A 59 -1.86 -3.63 -2.55
C LEU A 59 -2.91 -3.91 -3.63
N LEU A 60 -3.73 -4.93 -3.42
CA LEU A 60 -4.78 -5.33 -4.35
C LEU A 60 -6.08 -4.58 -4.09
N SER A 61 -6.42 -4.32 -2.83
CA SER A 61 -7.68 -3.66 -2.48
C SER A 61 -7.55 -2.87 -1.18
N LEU A 62 -8.29 -1.78 -1.08
CA LEU A 62 -8.37 -0.94 0.11
C LEU A 62 -9.83 -0.84 0.56
N ALA A 63 -10.08 -1.19 1.81
CA ALA A 63 -11.40 -1.09 2.44
C ALA A 63 -11.38 -0.09 3.59
N VAL A 64 -12.42 0.75 3.69
CA VAL A 64 -12.63 1.70 4.79
C VAL A 64 -14.00 1.49 5.39
N GLY A 65 -14.03 1.36 6.72
CA GLY A 65 -15.21 1.07 7.52
C GLY A 65 -15.04 1.50 8.97
N GLY A 66 -15.93 1.02 9.85
CA GLY A 66 -15.88 1.26 11.29
C GLY A 66 -16.97 2.21 11.80
N PRO A 67 -17.01 2.47 13.13
CA PRO A 67 -18.06 3.27 13.75
C PRO A 67 -18.25 4.67 13.15
N PHE A 68 -17.19 5.32 12.66
CA PHE A 68 -17.30 6.64 12.03
C PHE A 68 -18.14 6.66 10.74
N LEU A 69 -18.26 5.49 10.08
CA LEU A 69 -19.15 5.26 8.94
C LEU A 69 -20.43 4.53 9.32
N ARG A 70 -20.74 4.38 10.61
CA ARG A 70 -21.95 3.71 11.12
C ARG A 70 -22.16 2.31 10.53
N GLY A 71 -21.07 1.57 10.32
CA GLY A 71 -21.10 0.21 9.79
C GLY A 71 -21.10 0.12 8.26
N HIS A 72 -21.16 1.24 7.55
CA HIS A 72 -20.98 1.24 6.10
C HIS A 72 -19.52 1.00 5.71
N THR A 73 -19.32 0.43 4.52
CA THR A 73 -17.98 0.10 4.00
C THR A 73 -17.80 0.54 2.56
N LEU A 74 -16.70 1.25 2.29
CA LEU A 74 -16.20 1.55 0.95
C LEU A 74 -15.05 0.60 0.64
N VAL A 75 -15.08 -0.07 -0.53
CA VAL A 75 -13.98 -0.90 -1.03
C VAL A 75 -13.57 -0.41 -2.42
N ILE A 76 -12.26 -0.22 -2.62
CA ILE A 76 -11.66 0.20 -3.88
C ILE A 76 -10.69 -0.90 -4.33
N GLU A 77 -10.94 -1.49 -5.50
CA GLU A 77 -10.14 -2.55 -6.11
C GLU A 77 -9.50 -2.08 -7.43
N PRO A 78 -8.65 -2.87 -8.12
CA PRO A 78 -7.97 -2.47 -9.36
C PRO A 78 -8.94 -2.33 -10.55
N MET A 79 -8.43 -1.95 -11.71
CA MET A 79 -9.22 -1.75 -12.93
C MET A 79 -9.68 -3.05 -13.60
N GLU A 80 -8.80 -4.04 -13.72
CA GLU A 80 -9.11 -5.31 -14.36
C GLU A 80 -9.78 -6.22 -13.33
N LYS A 81 -11.05 -6.56 -13.56
CA LYS A 81 -11.86 -7.46 -12.72
C LYS A 81 -12.12 -6.97 -11.29
N GLY A 82 -11.60 -5.81 -10.91
CA GLY A 82 -11.94 -5.12 -9.67
C GLY A 82 -13.03 -4.07 -9.89
N LYS A 83 -13.68 -3.70 -8.79
CA LYS A 83 -14.76 -2.72 -8.74
C LYS A 83 -14.55 -1.73 -7.60
N ILE A 84 -15.38 -0.69 -7.59
CA ILE A 84 -15.54 0.19 -6.43
C ILE A 84 -16.91 -0.12 -5.84
N THR A 85 -17.00 -0.44 -4.55
CA THR A 85 -18.27 -0.79 -3.92
C THR A 85 -18.55 0.00 -2.66
N TRP A 86 -19.82 0.35 -2.48
CA TRP A 86 -20.38 0.85 -1.23
C TRP A 86 -21.35 -0.20 -0.68
N ASP A 87 -21.09 -0.74 0.50
CA ASP A 87 -21.84 -1.85 1.12
C ASP A 87 -22.01 -3.05 0.16
N GLY A 88 -20.95 -3.38 -0.57
CA GLY A 88 -20.94 -4.47 -1.56
C GLY A 88 -21.66 -4.17 -2.88
N LYS A 89 -22.37 -3.04 -2.99
CA LYS A 89 -22.98 -2.58 -4.25
C LYS A 89 -21.98 -1.79 -5.07
N GLU A 90 -21.81 -2.18 -6.34
CA GLU A 90 -20.91 -1.51 -7.27
C GLU A 90 -21.36 -0.07 -7.59
N VAL A 91 -20.41 0.85 -7.55
CA VAL A 91 -20.55 2.30 -7.79
C VAL A 91 -19.42 2.78 -8.70
N LEU A 92 -19.55 3.99 -9.27
CA LEU A 92 -18.52 4.63 -10.10
C LEU A 92 -18.02 3.79 -11.30
N GLN A 93 -18.95 3.15 -12.02
CA GLN A 93 -18.62 2.21 -13.12
C GLN A 93 -18.03 2.89 -14.37
N ALA A 94 -18.21 4.19 -14.52
CA ALA A 94 -17.70 4.98 -15.64
C ALA A 94 -16.72 6.05 -15.16
N MET A 95 -15.83 6.49 -16.04
CA MET A 95 -14.89 7.58 -15.77
C MET A 95 -15.11 8.71 -16.79
N PRO A 96 -15.33 9.96 -16.35
CA PRO A 96 -15.45 10.39 -14.96
C PRO A 96 -16.79 10.00 -14.32
N SER A 97 -16.82 9.85 -13.00
CA SER A 97 -18.05 9.75 -12.21
C SER A 97 -17.86 10.20 -10.77
N GLU A 98 -18.96 10.49 -10.08
CA GLU A 98 -18.96 10.88 -8.67
C GLU A 98 -20.12 10.23 -7.92
N LEU A 99 -19.96 10.10 -6.61
CA LEU A 99 -20.99 9.66 -5.68
C LEU A 99 -20.87 10.46 -4.39
N PHE A 100 -21.98 11.11 -4.04
CA PHE A 100 -22.12 11.80 -2.77
C PHE A 100 -23.16 11.08 -1.90
N ILE A 101 -22.76 10.71 -0.69
CA ILE A 101 -23.66 10.19 0.34
C ILE A 101 -23.55 11.11 1.55
N ASN A 102 -24.63 11.87 1.78
CA ASN A 102 -24.67 12.90 2.79
C ASN A 102 -24.24 12.38 4.18
N GLY A 103 -23.22 13.01 4.76
CA GLY A 103 -22.66 12.67 6.06
C GLY A 103 -21.81 11.40 6.10
N PHE A 104 -21.51 10.79 4.96
CA PHE A 104 -20.75 9.53 4.88
C PHE A 104 -19.57 9.56 3.92
N LEU A 105 -19.75 10.10 2.71
CA LEU A 105 -18.64 10.24 1.77
C LEU A 105 -18.96 11.17 0.61
N ASN A 106 -17.91 11.75 0.06
CA ASN A 106 -17.87 12.25 -1.30
C ASN A 106 -16.74 11.52 -2.04
N VAL A 107 -17.05 10.77 -3.09
CA VAL A 107 -16.06 10.02 -3.86
C VAL A 107 -16.16 10.37 -5.34
N THR A 108 -15.01 10.54 -5.97
CA THR A 108 -14.91 10.79 -7.41
C THR A 108 -13.99 9.76 -8.05
N PHE A 109 -14.27 9.40 -9.29
CA PHE A 109 -13.41 8.58 -10.13
C PHE A 109 -13.08 9.37 -11.41
N HIS A 110 -11.81 9.70 -11.61
CA HIS A 110 -11.37 10.64 -12.65
C HIS A 110 -10.02 10.23 -13.28
N GLY A 111 -9.68 10.90 -14.38
CA GLY A 111 -8.42 10.71 -15.12
C GLY A 111 -7.33 11.73 -14.75
N GLU A 112 -6.44 12.04 -15.70
CA GLU A 112 -5.20 12.80 -15.50
C GLU A 112 -5.37 14.29 -15.14
N GLU A 113 -6.59 14.83 -15.15
CA GLU A 113 -6.84 16.27 -14.99
C GLU A 113 -6.54 16.77 -13.56
N ASP A 114 -6.52 15.88 -12.55
CA ASP A 114 -6.36 16.21 -11.12
C ASP A 114 -5.11 15.54 -10.46
N ASN A 115 -4.08 15.25 -11.27
CA ASN A 115 -2.93 14.39 -10.97
C ASN A 115 -2.32 14.44 -9.55
N HIS A 116 -2.35 13.28 -8.89
CA HIS A 116 -1.37 12.88 -7.87
C HIS A 116 -0.91 11.45 -8.21
N LEU A 117 0.11 11.33 -9.06
CA LEU A 117 0.78 10.06 -9.33
C LEU A 117 1.49 9.63 -8.04
N ILE A 118 1.11 8.47 -7.50
CA ILE A 118 1.63 7.96 -6.23
C ILE A 118 2.97 7.23 -6.44
N ASP A 119 3.04 6.36 -7.45
CA ASP A 119 4.26 5.66 -7.86
C ASP A 119 4.88 6.33 -9.10
N PRO A 120 6.03 7.02 -8.97
CA PRO A 120 6.75 7.59 -10.12
C PRO A 120 7.11 6.56 -11.20
N GLY A 121 7.34 5.29 -10.83
CA GLY A 121 7.65 4.20 -11.77
C GLY A 121 6.50 3.91 -12.75
N GLN A 122 5.27 4.25 -12.39
CA GLN A 122 4.08 4.09 -13.23
C GLN A 122 3.76 5.32 -14.10
N GLY A 123 4.62 6.35 -14.12
CA GLY A 123 4.36 7.60 -14.84
C GLY A 123 4.18 7.48 -16.36
N HIS A 124 4.44 6.29 -16.92
CA HIS A 124 4.23 5.96 -18.32
C HIS A 124 2.83 5.40 -18.63
N LEU A 125 2.01 5.15 -17.59
CA LEU A 125 0.65 4.59 -17.71
C LEU A 125 -0.42 5.68 -17.53
N PRO A 126 -1.60 5.53 -18.18
CA PRO A 126 -2.69 6.49 -18.03
C PRO A 126 -3.26 6.45 -16.60
N LEU A 127 -3.32 7.61 -15.95
CA LEU A 127 -3.77 7.71 -14.56
C LEU A 127 -5.28 7.53 -14.44
N ARG A 128 -5.70 6.74 -13.44
CA ARG A 128 -7.10 6.48 -13.11
C ARG A 128 -7.24 6.56 -11.61
N THR A 129 -7.81 7.64 -11.11
CA THR A 129 -7.74 7.99 -9.69
C THR A 129 -9.10 8.02 -9.04
N VAL A 130 -9.20 7.41 -7.86
CA VAL A 130 -10.33 7.59 -6.95
C VAL A 130 -9.88 8.52 -5.84
N THR A 131 -10.61 9.62 -5.63
CA THR A 131 -10.49 10.42 -4.40
C THR A 131 -11.74 10.27 -3.58
N ALA A 132 -11.58 10.06 -2.27
CA ALA A 132 -12.70 9.95 -1.34
C ALA A 132 -12.46 10.85 -0.13
N GLN A 133 -13.44 11.67 0.20
CA GLN A 133 -13.49 12.47 1.43
C GLN A 133 -14.51 11.81 2.35
N LEU A 134 -14.05 11.36 3.52
CA LEU A 134 -14.87 10.71 4.54
C LEU A 134 -14.94 11.57 5.81
N PRO A 135 -15.86 11.28 6.75
CA PRO A 135 -15.92 11.98 8.03
C PRO A 135 -14.59 11.91 8.79
N LYS A 136 -14.43 12.81 9.76
CA LYS A 136 -13.22 12.91 10.60
C LYS A 136 -11.92 13.20 9.82
N LEU A 137 -12.05 13.84 8.65
CA LEU A 137 -10.92 14.27 7.82
C LEU A 137 -10.06 13.09 7.35
N VAL A 138 -10.71 11.95 7.08
CA VAL A 138 -10.08 10.82 6.40
C VAL A 138 -10.25 11.05 4.90
N ASP A 139 -9.16 11.37 4.23
CA ASP A 139 -9.11 11.53 2.78
C ASP A 139 -8.30 10.36 2.19
N LEU A 140 -8.81 9.80 1.09
CA LEU A 140 -8.15 8.76 0.32
C LEU A 140 -7.85 9.29 -1.09
N THR A 141 -6.66 8.99 -1.58
CA THR A 141 -6.33 9.06 -3.01
C THR A 141 -5.83 7.69 -3.44
N VAL A 142 -6.46 7.09 -4.45
CA VAL A 142 -6.12 5.74 -4.91
C VAL A 142 -5.90 5.75 -6.41
N ASN A 143 -4.68 5.47 -6.86
CA ASN A 143 -4.41 5.22 -8.27
C ASN A 143 -4.75 3.74 -8.57
N ARG A 144 -5.67 3.52 -9.51
CA ARG A 144 -6.15 2.19 -9.90
C ARG A 144 -5.42 1.71 -11.15
N TRP A 145 -4.53 0.75 -10.96
CA TRP A 145 -3.82 0.08 -12.07
C TRP A 145 -4.60 -1.13 -12.57
N SER A 146 -4.06 -1.82 -13.59
CA SER A 146 -4.70 -3.02 -14.14
C SER A 146 -5.03 -4.06 -13.07
N ARG A 147 -4.09 -4.42 -12.17
CA ARG A 147 -4.28 -5.50 -11.19
C ARG A 147 -3.85 -5.20 -9.75
N HIS A 148 -3.45 -3.98 -9.46
CA HIS A 148 -3.14 -3.51 -8.11
C HIS A 148 -3.58 -2.05 -7.99
N ILE A 149 -3.44 -1.48 -6.80
CA ILE A 149 -3.69 -0.07 -6.50
C ILE A 149 -2.52 0.51 -5.71
N ASP A 150 -2.29 1.81 -5.86
CA ASP A 150 -1.48 2.59 -4.92
C ASP A 150 -2.41 3.51 -4.13
N ALA A 151 -2.07 3.81 -2.88
CA ALA A 151 -2.94 4.57 -2.01
C ALA A 151 -2.21 5.60 -1.14
N ILE A 152 -2.80 6.79 -1.04
CA ILE A 152 -2.53 7.76 0.02
C ILE A 152 -3.72 7.74 0.97
N ILE A 153 -3.44 7.45 2.24
CA ILE A 153 -4.36 7.67 3.34
C ILE A 153 -3.88 8.94 4.03
N LYS A 154 -4.75 9.95 4.09
CA LYS A 154 -4.50 11.18 4.82
C LYS A 154 -5.54 11.31 5.91
N MET A 155 -5.08 11.49 7.15
CA MET A 155 -5.95 11.66 8.31
C MET A 155 -5.24 12.46 9.39
N ARG A 156 -5.92 12.70 10.51
CA ARG A 156 -5.31 13.24 11.73
C ARG A 156 -5.09 12.12 12.75
N PRO A 157 -4.18 12.31 13.73
CA PRO A 157 -4.16 11.46 14.92
C PRO A 157 -5.56 11.43 15.56
N LEU A 158 -6.06 10.23 15.84
CA LEU A 158 -7.38 10.00 16.38
C LEU A 158 -7.37 10.00 17.91
N PRO A 159 -8.44 10.50 18.56
CA PRO A 159 -8.61 10.30 20.00
C PRO A 159 -8.59 8.82 20.36
N GLY A 160 -7.74 8.44 21.32
CA GLY A 160 -7.53 7.03 21.70
C GLY A 160 -6.45 6.30 20.89
N GLY A 161 -5.81 6.99 19.94
CA GLY A 161 -4.73 6.45 19.12
C GLY A 161 -5.22 5.63 17.92
N GLN A 162 -4.27 5.23 17.11
CA GLN A 162 -4.42 4.33 15.97
C GLN A 162 -3.15 3.48 15.83
N ASP A 163 -3.22 2.40 15.07
CA ASP A 163 -2.05 1.59 14.72
C ASP A 163 -2.34 0.79 13.45
N GLY A 164 -1.35 0.06 12.94
CA GLY A 164 -1.44 -0.73 11.72
C GLY A 164 -0.21 -0.51 10.86
N HIS A 165 -0.25 -0.99 9.61
CA HIS A 165 0.90 -0.85 8.71
C HIS A 165 1.24 0.62 8.38
N CYS A 166 0.33 1.57 8.63
CA CYS A 166 0.63 3.00 8.51
C CYS A 166 1.19 3.64 9.79
N GLY A 167 1.39 2.87 10.87
CA GLY A 167 2.00 3.32 12.11
C GLY A 167 1.05 3.94 13.14
N THR A 168 1.60 4.33 14.28
CA THR A 168 0.84 4.86 15.44
C THR A 168 0.42 6.32 15.29
N PHE A 169 1.14 7.08 14.47
CA PHE A 169 0.94 8.51 14.23
C PHE A 169 0.99 9.36 15.51
N ASP A 170 1.94 9.07 16.38
CA ASP A 170 2.14 9.77 17.66
C ASP A 170 3.34 10.74 17.66
N HIS A 171 3.95 10.95 16.49
CA HIS A 171 5.16 11.73 16.23
C HIS A 171 6.47 11.04 16.67
N ASP A 172 6.44 9.76 17.01
CA ASP A 172 7.63 8.95 17.26
C ASP A 172 7.84 7.89 16.18
N PRO A 173 8.62 8.18 15.11
CA PRO A 173 8.86 7.19 14.06
C PRO A 173 9.73 6.01 14.51
N SER A 174 10.30 6.03 15.72
CA SER A 174 11.17 4.96 16.22
C SER A 174 10.41 3.71 16.65
N ASP A 175 9.08 3.81 16.76
CA ASP A 175 8.20 2.69 17.07
C ASP A 175 7.42 2.15 15.86
N ASP A 176 7.62 2.72 14.68
CA ASP A 176 6.96 2.35 13.43
C ASP A 176 7.80 1.40 12.56
N THR A 177 8.60 0.51 13.18
CA THR A 177 9.24 -0.58 12.44
C THR A 177 8.27 -1.74 12.21
N GLN A 178 8.52 -2.55 11.18
CA GLN A 178 7.69 -3.71 10.85
C GLN A 178 7.56 -4.68 12.04
N ASP A 179 8.65 -4.96 12.76
CA ASP A 179 8.63 -5.85 13.93
C ASP A 179 7.77 -5.30 15.07
N GLN A 180 7.86 -3.99 15.34
CA GLN A 180 7.06 -3.34 16.39
C GLN A 180 5.58 -3.29 16.02
N ILE A 181 5.25 -2.94 14.77
CA ILE A 181 3.88 -2.96 14.26
C ILE A 181 3.30 -4.37 14.41
N ASN A 182 4.00 -5.40 13.93
CA ASN A 182 3.57 -6.80 14.04
C ASN A 182 3.35 -7.23 15.50
N ALA A 183 4.20 -6.76 16.41
CA ALA A 183 4.06 -7.07 17.84
C ALA A 183 2.82 -6.40 18.48
N ARG A 184 2.41 -5.21 18.02
CA ARG A 184 1.26 -4.47 18.56
C ARG A 184 -0.07 -4.88 17.91
N ILE A 185 -0.11 -4.95 16.58
CA ILE A 185 -1.35 -5.17 15.82
C ILE A 185 -1.62 -6.63 15.49
N GLY A 186 -0.58 -7.48 15.54
CA GLY A 186 -0.63 -8.87 15.12
C GLY A 186 -0.40 -9.05 13.61
N GLY A 187 -0.78 -10.22 13.11
CA GLY A 187 -0.67 -10.58 11.70
C GLY A 187 -1.96 -10.36 10.91
N GLU A 188 -2.26 -11.27 10.00
CA GLU A 188 -3.44 -11.22 9.14
C GLU A 188 -4.75 -11.03 9.93
N VAL A 189 -5.61 -10.15 9.43
CA VAL A 189 -6.95 -9.88 9.94
C VAL A 189 -7.77 -11.16 9.90
N SER A 190 -8.44 -11.47 11.01
CA SER A 190 -9.30 -12.65 11.08
C SER A 190 -10.51 -12.53 10.13
N ALA A 191 -11.03 -13.66 9.66
CA ALA A 191 -12.21 -13.69 8.80
C ALA A 191 -13.46 -13.02 9.44
N ALA A 192 -13.52 -12.91 10.77
CA ALA A 192 -14.60 -12.25 11.49
C ALA A 192 -14.46 -10.73 11.55
N GLU A 193 -13.26 -10.19 11.34
CA GLU A 193 -12.95 -8.76 11.39
C GLU A 193 -12.69 -8.14 10.02
N THR A 194 -12.59 -8.96 8.96
CA THR A 194 -12.32 -8.44 7.61
C THR A 194 -13.46 -7.55 7.12
N LEU A 195 -13.09 -6.40 6.55
CA LEU A 195 -13.99 -5.49 5.84
C LEU A 195 -14.25 -5.94 4.41
N PHE A 196 -13.47 -6.90 3.93
CA PHE A 196 -13.61 -7.44 2.59
C PHE A 196 -14.61 -8.59 2.57
N GLY A 197 -15.26 -8.77 1.42
CA GLY A 197 -15.90 -10.04 1.10
C GLY A 197 -14.87 -11.14 0.86
N ALA A 198 -15.37 -12.32 0.48
CA ALA A 198 -14.52 -13.39 -0.05
C ALA A 198 -13.57 -12.83 -1.11
N TRP A 199 -12.36 -13.40 -1.18
CA TRP A 199 -11.41 -13.08 -2.23
C TRP A 199 -12.12 -13.10 -3.58
N PRO A 200 -12.04 -12.02 -4.38
CA PRO A 200 -12.59 -12.05 -5.72
C PRO A 200 -11.95 -13.24 -6.43
N GLU A 201 -12.78 -14.16 -6.94
CA GLU A 201 -12.32 -15.43 -7.54
C GLU A 201 -11.27 -15.20 -8.64
N ALA A 202 -11.24 -13.99 -9.22
CA ALA A 202 -10.30 -13.58 -10.26
C ALA A 202 -9.06 -12.79 -9.78
N LEU A 203 -9.02 -12.34 -8.52
CA LEU A 203 -7.88 -11.68 -7.85
C LEU A 203 -7.29 -12.53 -6.71
N GLY A 204 -7.90 -13.68 -6.41
CA GLY A 204 -7.40 -14.63 -5.42
C GLY A 204 -6.04 -15.24 -5.82
N PRO A 205 -5.26 -15.73 -4.84
CA PRO A 205 -3.95 -16.35 -5.07
C PRO A 205 -3.98 -17.56 -6.04
N HIS A 206 -5.16 -18.16 -6.28
CA HIS A 206 -5.37 -19.24 -7.25
C HIS A 206 -6.11 -18.81 -8.52
N GLY A 207 -6.76 -17.64 -8.51
CA GLY A 207 -7.67 -17.16 -9.57
C GLY A 207 -6.99 -16.61 -10.81
N ALA A 208 -5.71 -16.30 -10.71
CA ALA A 208 -4.94 -15.69 -11.78
C ALA A 208 -4.08 -16.69 -12.57
N GLY A 209 -4.00 -17.97 -12.19
CA GLY A 209 -2.97 -18.89 -12.70
C GLY A 209 -1.54 -18.40 -12.39
N ILE A 210 -1.41 -17.45 -11.46
CA ILE A 210 -0.15 -16.96 -10.93
C ILE A 210 0.11 -17.82 -9.71
N GLU A 211 1.01 -18.79 -9.81
CA GLU A 211 1.55 -19.44 -8.62
C GLU A 211 2.16 -18.34 -7.75
N SER A 212 1.64 -18.12 -6.54
CA SER A 212 2.32 -17.27 -5.57
C SER A 212 3.73 -17.81 -5.46
N MET A 213 4.76 -16.96 -5.56
CA MET A 213 6.14 -17.42 -5.40
C MET A 213 6.45 -17.91 -3.96
N GLY A 214 5.44 -18.01 -3.10
CA GLY A 214 5.58 -18.10 -1.65
C GLY A 214 5.95 -16.74 -1.08
N GLU A 215 5.83 -16.59 0.24
CA GLU A 215 6.46 -15.48 0.95
C GLU A 215 7.97 -15.53 0.64
N LYS A 216 8.46 -14.57 -0.17
CA LYS A 216 9.88 -14.44 -0.48
C LYS A 216 10.50 -13.51 0.55
N THR A 217 11.66 -13.92 1.02
CA THR A 217 12.54 -13.12 1.87
C THR A 217 13.86 -12.91 1.14
N LEU A 218 14.71 -12.02 1.64
CA LEU A 218 16.07 -11.87 1.12
C LEU A 218 16.92 -13.16 1.21
N SER A 219 16.51 -14.14 2.02
CA SER A 219 17.17 -15.45 2.06
C SER A 219 16.85 -16.33 0.85
N ASP A 220 15.72 -16.07 0.17
CA ASP A 220 15.32 -16.77 -1.05
C ASP A 220 16.05 -16.25 -2.30
N CYS A 221 16.78 -15.14 -2.18
CA CYS A 221 17.57 -14.60 -3.28
C CYS A 221 18.84 -15.42 -3.53
N GLN A 222 19.04 -15.87 -4.78
CA GLN A 222 20.23 -16.65 -5.14
C GLN A 222 21.53 -15.90 -4.78
N PRO A 223 22.55 -16.54 -4.17
CA PRO A 223 23.72 -15.84 -3.62
C PRO A 223 24.46 -14.93 -4.60
N LYS A 224 24.60 -15.35 -5.87
CA LYS A 224 25.25 -14.54 -6.92
C LYS A 224 24.41 -13.33 -7.29
N LEU A 225 23.09 -13.50 -7.38
CA LEU A 225 22.16 -12.43 -7.67
C LEU A 225 22.11 -11.43 -6.51
N ARG A 226 22.08 -11.92 -5.26
CA ARG A 226 22.13 -11.09 -4.05
C ARG A 226 23.38 -10.23 -4.00
N GLN A 227 24.55 -10.79 -4.29
CA GLN A 227 25.79 -9.98 -4.36
C GLN A 227 25.73 -8.92 -5.47
N GLU A 228 25.15 -9.25 -6.63
CA GLU A 228 24.98 -8.26 -7.70
C GLU A 228 23.99 -7.15 -7.28
N ALA A 229 22.87 -7.52 -6.66
CA ALA A 229 21.86 -6.62 -6.12
C ALA A 229 22.46 -5.66 -5.09
N GLU A 230 23.14 -6.19 -4.08
CA GLU A 230 23.83 -5.40 -3.05
C GLU A 230 24.82 -4.39 -3.66
N ARG A 231 25.56 -4.79 -4.71
CA ARG A 231 26.49 -3.90 -5.40
C ARG A 231 25.76 -2.79 -6.15
N ARG A 232 24.65 -3.10 -6.83
CA ARG A 232 23.85 -2.15 -7.61
C ARG A 232 23.17 -1.14 -6.69
N CYS A 233 22.49 -1.61 -5.65
CA CYS A 233 21.84 -0.76 -4.65
C CYS A 233 22.82 0.18 -3.96
N LYS A 234 24.00 -0.33 -3.53
CA LYS A 234 25.06 0.52 -2.97
C LYS A 234 25.51 1.61 -3.95
N ALA A 235 25.65 1.28 -5.24
CA ALA A 235 26.07 2.25 -6.24
C ALA A 235 24.99 3.30 -6.52
N ALA A 236 23.73 2.90 -6.60
CA ALA A 236 22.60 3.78 -6.89
C ALA A 236 22.33 4.76 -5.74
N HIS A 237 22.23 4.28 -4.49
CA HIS A 237 22.04 5.17 -3.33
C HIS A 237 23.20 6.14 -3.13
N LYS A 238 24.45 5.68 -3.35
CA LYS A 238 25.64 6.56 -3.28
C LYS A 238 25.62 7.67 -4.32
N ALA A 239 25.10 7.39 -5.53
CA ALA A 239 25.02 8.36 -6.61
C ALA A 239 23.96 9.45 -6.37
N LEU A 240 22.87 9.13 -5.67
CA LEU A 240 21.72 10.02 -5.49
C LEU A 240 21.71 10.79 -4.16
N SER A 241 22.12 10.15 -3.05
CA SER A 241 21.93 10.73 -1.71
C SER A 241 23.23 11.21 -1.03
N GLY A 242 24.41 10.81 -1.52
CA GLY A 242 25.69 11.12 -0.88
C GLY A 242 25.89 10.49 0.52
N VAL A 243 24.90 9.74 1.03
CA VAL A 243 24.87 9.09 2.35
C VAL A 243 24.58 7.59 2.17
N ILE A 244 24.97 6.76 3.14
CA ILE A 244 24.61 5.33 3.16
C ILE A 244 23.14 5.23 3.57
N SER A 245 22.31 4.59 2.74
CA SER A 245 20.90 4.31 3.03
C SER A 245 20.75 3.50 4.32
N SER A 246 19.63 3.64 5.03
CA SER A 246 19.32 2.79 6.19
C SER A 246 19.31 1.31 5.78
N LYS A 247 19.46 0.42 6.76
CA LYS A 247 19.51 -1.02 6.50
C LYS A 247 18.24 -1.49 5.77
N GLU A 248 17.10 -0.98 6.17
CA GLU A 248 15.78 -1.33 5.65
C GLU A 248 15.62 -0.84 4.20
N VAL A 249 16.02 0.40 3.90
CA VAL A 249 16.00 0.94 2.52
C VAL A 249 16.96 0.18 1.61
N PHE A 250 18.14 -0.17 2.14
CA PHE A 250 19.08 -1.00 1.39
C PHE A 250 18.53 -2.41 1.14
N GLU A 251 17.89 -3.01 2.14
CA GLU A 251 17.31 -4.35 2.04
C GLU A 251 16.11 -4.40 1.09
N ALA A 252 15.26 -3.35 1.07
CA ALA A 252 14.19 -3.18 0.09
C ALA A 252 14.75 -3.16 -1.35
N CYS A 253 15.71 -2.26 -1.63
CA CYS A 253 16.34 -2.22 -2.96
C CYS A 253 16.96 -3.57 -3.36
N VAL A 254 17.63 -4.26 -2.42
CA VAL A 254 18.21 -5.58 -2.72
C VAL A 254 17.12 -6.60 -3.04
N PHE A 255 15.99 -6.55 -2.34
CA PHE A 255 14.83 -7.40 -2.58
C PHE A 255 14.27 -7.15 -3.99
N ASP A 256 14.07 -5.89 -4.35
CA ASP A 256 13.50 -5.49 -5.65
C ASP A 256 14.43 -5.89 -6.79
N VAL A 257 15.76 -5.81 -6.60
CA VAL A 257 16.70 -6.35 -7.59
C VAL A 257 16.69 -7.87 -7.67
N CYS A 258 16.51 -8.54 -6.53
CA CYS A 258 16.50 -10.00 -6.45
C CYS A 258 15.26 -10.62 -7.12
N PHE A 259 14.10 -9.94 -7.05
CA PHE A 259 12.83 -10.52 -7.45
C PHE A 259 12.08 -9.71 -8.52
N GLY A 260 12.33 -8.40 -8.63
CA GLY A 260 11.81 -7.52 -9.66
C GLY A 260 12.74 -7.39 -10.88
N GLY A 261 14.05 -7.25 -10.68
CA GLY A 261 15.01 -7.07 -11.78
C GLY A 261 16.10 -6.01 -11.54
N LYS A 262 17.13 -5.96 -12.39
CA LYS A 262 18.33 -5.13 -12.16
C LYS A 262 18.08 -3.63 -12.30
N GLU A 263 17.00 -3.26 -12.96
CA GLU A 263 16.48 -1.92 -13.21
C GLU A 263 16.00 -1.24 -11.93
N PHE A 264 15.40 -2.01 -11.01
CA PHE A 264 14.82 -1.50 -9.76
C PHE A 264 15.84 -0.82 -8.85
N ALA A 265 17.12 -1.21 -8.92
CA ALA A 265 18.19 -0.55 -8.19
C ALA A 265 18.24 0.98 -8.37
N ALA A 266 17.89 1.48 -9.56
CA ALA A 266 17.87 2.92 -9.84
C ALA A 266 16.54 3.57 -9.48
N GLU A 267 15.44 2.82 -9.51
CA GLU A 267 14.09 3.27 -9.18
C GLU A 267 13.96 3.45 -7.66
N ASP A 268 14.42 2.47 -6.85
CA ASP A 268 14.35 2.54 -5.38
C ASP A 268 15.31 3.57 -4.80
N ALA A 269 16.41 3.83 -5.49
CA ALA A 269 17.34 4.88 -5.08
C ALA A 269 16.77 6.30 -5.31
N ALA A 270 15.73 6.43 -6.14
CA ALA A 270 15.05 7.69 -6.45
C ALA A 270 13.85 7.99 -5.53
N THR A 271 13.44 7.04 -4.69
CA THR A 271 12.39 7.17 -3.65
C THR A 271 12.93 7.57 -2.28
#